data_AF-A0A4Z0YPN7-F1
#
_entry.id   AF-A0A4Z0YPN7-F1
#
_cell.length_a   1.000
_cell.length_b   1.000
_cell.length_c   1.000
_cell.angle_alpha   90.00
_cell.angle_beta   90.00
_cell.angle_gamma   90.00
#
_symmetry.space_group_name_H-M   'P 1'
#
loop_
_entity.id
_entity.type
_entity.pdbx_description
1 polymer ?
#
loop_
_entity_poly.entity_id
_entity_poly.type
_entity_poly.pdbx_seq_one_letter_code
_entity_poly.pdbx_strand_id
1 'polypeptide(L)'
;MPNLDQWGTVMPPFESDHYESEVPGTVFRYRDGEIEVARGYYWERDVIDLNSTMRPAGSIYMAGENGRNEPPWETTKYSQYTVFNCWRPLPCVYMEDDPLCTRMGRYSNGSPLHLMSFEEPDITGITHITTAGSSQVVAGREPTWIPSLVPEIFRNPDRNAPVSRGLGGLLPVIIGQMALTQPPGHTDRPFAFQWWHRGHWRRRDLGTTVSHPLEIRGVVVHVALDEFENEEGSTKESLENFEAGAVVREN
;
A
#
# COMPACT_ATOMS: atom_id res chain seq x y z
N MET A 1 20.43 5.70 -16.08
CA MET A 1 19.48 6.71 -16.60
C MET A 1 18.10 6.36 -16.04
N PRO A 2 17.24 7.33 -15.72
CA PRO A 2 15.88 7.04 -15.26
C PRO A 2 15.10 6.26 -16.33
N ASN A 3 14.29 5.31 -15.89
CA ASN A 3 13.32 4.66 -16.78
C ASN A 3 12.18 5.64 -17.04
N LEU A 4 11.82 5.82 -18.32
CA LEU A 4 10.77 6.73 -18.73
C LEU A 4 9.66 5.97 -19.45
N ASP A 5 8.42 6.41 -19.28
CA ASP A 5 7.32 6.00 -20.15
C ASP A 5 7.38 6.71 -21.52
N GLN A 6 6.41 6.43 -22.40
CA GLN A 6 6.34 7.04 -23.74
C GLN A 6 6.06 8.55 -23.74
N TRP A 7 5.70 9.13 -22.59
CA TRP A 7 5.44 10.55 -22.41
C TRP A 7 6.55 11.26 -21.62
N GLY A 8 7.62 10.54 -21.26
CA GLY A 8 8.75 11.09 -20.51
C GLY A 8 8.53 11.13 -18.99
N THR A 9 7.48 10.51 -18.47
CA THR A 9 7.27 10.34 -17.03
C THR A 9 8.30 9.36 -16.49
N VAL A 10 8.94 9.72 -15.38
CA VAL A 10 9.87 8.82 -14.68
C VAL A 10 9.05 7.66 -14.09
N MET A 11 9.55 6.44 -14.29
CA MET A 11 8.91 5.20 -13.86
C MET A 11 9.83 4.39 -12.92
N PRO A 12 9.28 3.48 -12.09
CA PRO A 12 10.08 2.63 -11.22
C PRO A 12 11.14 1.83 -11.99
N PRO A 13 12.30 1.53 -11.37
CA PRO A 13 13.31 0.68 -11.99
C PRO A 13 12.78 -0.71 -12.42
N PHE A 14 13.19 -1.22 -13.59
CA PHE A 14 12.77 -2.54 -14.10
C PHE A 14 13.49 -3.71 -13.43
N GLU A 15 14.74 -3.48 -13.05
CA GLU A 15 15.64 -4.52 -12.55
C GLU A 15 15.80 -4.33 -11.04
N SER A 16 15.80 -5.44 -10.31
CA SER A 16 15.83 -5.48 -8.85
C SER A 16 17.09 -4.82 -8.27
N ASP A 17 18.21 -4.89 -8.98
CA ASP A 17 19.50 -4.31 -8.62
C ASP A 17 19.61 -2.80 -8.87
N HIS A 18 18.62 -2.20 -9.55
CA HIS A 18 18.50 -0.75 -9.69
C HIS A 18 17.74 -0.09 -8.53
N TYR A 19 17.19 -0.88 -7.60
CA TYR A 19 16.65 -0.35 -6.35
C TYR A 19 17.76 -0.23 -5.30
N GLU A 20 17.69 0.83 -4.49
CA GLU A 20 18.60 1.03 -3.37
C GLU A 20 18.36 0.01 -2.24
N SER A 21 19.03 0.20 -1.10
CA SER A 21 18.77 -0.60 0.09
C SER A 21 17.33 -0.43 0.56
N GLU A 22 16.59 -1.54 0.65
CA GLU A 22 15.36 -1.61 1.41
C GLU A 22 15.61 -1.22 2.88
N VAL A 23 14.69 -0.44 3.43
CA VAL A 23 14.62 -0.14 4.86
C VAL A 23 13.41 -0.87 5.43
N PRO A 24 13.60 -1.90 6.28
CA PRO A 24 12.50 -2.61 6.92
C PRO A 24 11.59 -1.65 7.71
N GLY A 25 10.29 -1.80 7.52
CA GLY A 25 9.27 -1.06 8.27
C GLY A 25 8.96 -1.69 9.63
N THR A 26 8.25 -0.93 10.48
CA THR A 26 7.63 -1.47 11.69
C THR A 26 6.41 -2.30 11.31
N VAL A 27 6.26 -3.50 11.91
CA VAL A 27 5.05 -4.31 11.74
C VAL A 27 3.96 -3.77 12.67
N PHE A 28 2.79 -3.49 12.09
CA PHE A 28 1.62 -3.02 12.81
C PHE A 28 0.51 -4.06 12.77
N ARG A 29 -0.25 -4.12 13.85
CA ARG A 29 -1.49 -4.88 13.97
C ARG A 29 -2.67 -3.92 13.88
N TYR A 30 -3.66 -4.29 13.07
CA TYR A 30 -4.96 -3.62 13.03
C TYR A 30 -5.99 -4.49 13.75
N ARG A 31 -6.72 -3.91 14.71
CA ARG A 31 -7.81 -4.58 15.43
C ARG A 31 -8.94 -3.59 15.70
N ASP A 32 -10.11 -3.83 15.09
CA ASP A 32 -11.33 -3.06 15.31
C ASP A 32 -11.17 -1.53 15.18
N GLY A 33 -10.34 -1.09 14.22
CA GLY A 33 -10.08 0.32 13.99
C GLY A 33 -8.90 0.90 14.77
N GLU A 34 -8.30 0.13 15.67
CA GLU A 34 -7.10 0.51 16.38
C GLU A 34 -5.87 -0.06 15.67
N ILE A 35 -4.79 0.72 15.64
CA ILE A 35 -3.50 0.31 15.09
C ILE A 35 -2.47 0.38 16.21
N GLU A 36 -1.77 -0.73 16.41
CA GLU A 36 -0.70 -0.85 17.39
C GLU A 36 0.53 -1.53 16.79
N VAL A 37 1.69 -1.28 17.40
CA VAL A 37 2.92 -2.01 17.03
C VAL A 37 2.75 -3.47 17.42
N ALA A 38 2.90 -4.39 16.45
CA ALA A 38 2.84 -5.83 16.68
C ALA A 38 4.15 -6.28 17.35
N ARG A 39 4.20 -6.22 18.69
CA ARG A 39 5.40 -6.58 19.46
C ARG A 39 5.73 -8.05 19.26
N GLY A 40 7.00 -8.34 19.00
CA GLY A 40 7.45 -9.70 18.69
C GLY A 40 7.40 -10.02 17.20
N TYR A 41 6.77 -9.19 16.37
CA TYR A 41 6.74 -9.36 14.92
C TYR A 41 7.74 -8.44 14.24
N TYR A 42 8.31 -8.91 13.14
CA TYR A 42 9.25 -8.13 12.34
C TYR A 42 9.22 -8.56 10.86
N TRP A 43 9.60 -7.64 9.99
CA TRP A 43 9.87 -7.92 8.57
C TRP A 43 11.30 -8.41 8.42
N GLU A 44 11.48 -9.52 7.71
CA GLU A 44 12.82 -10.03 7.36
C GLU A 44 12.77 -10.67 5.97
N ARG A 45 13.94 -10.72 5.34
CA ARG A 45 14.18 -11.48 4.12
C ARG A 45 15.14 -12.61 4.47
N ASP A 46 14.95 -13.77 3.86
CA ASP A 46 15.89 -14.87 3.96
C ASP A 46 17.30 -14.47 3.47
N VAL A 47 18.28 -15.33 3.73
CA VAL A 47 19.70 -15.06 3.43
C VAL A 47 19.87 -14.66 1.97
N ILE A 48 20.44 -13.47 1.76
CA ILE A 48 20.76 -12.93 0.44
C ILE A 48 21.81 -13.84 -0.22
N ASP A 49 21.44 -14.50 -1.32
CA ASP A 49 22.43 -15.13 -2.20
C ASP A 49 23.26 -14.03 -2.86
N LEU A 50 24.52 -13.91 -2.45
CA LEU A 50 25.46 -12.93 -3.00
C LEU A 50 25.74 -13.12 -4.50
N ASN A 51 25.33 -14.24 -5.09
CA ASN A 51 25.44 -14.51 -6.52
C ASN A 51 24.17 -14.16 -7.31
N SER A 52 23.09 -13.75 -6.63
CA SER A 52 21.83 -13.35 -7.25
C SER A 52 21.65 -11.83 -7.20
N THR A 53 21.23 -11.24 -8.32
CA THR A 53 20.78 -9.83 -8.36
C THR A 53 19.35 -9.67 -7.85
N MET A 54 18.61 -10.77 -7.72
CA MET A 54 17.27 -10.81 -7.14
C MET A 54 17.39 -11.12 -5.66
N ARG A 55 16.68 -10.35 -4.84
CA ARG A 55 16.58 -10.59 -3.40
C ARG A 55 15.59 -11.73 -3.14
N PRO A 56 15.74 -12.46 -2.04
CA PRO A 56 14.71 -13.38 -1.59
C PRO A 56 13.46 -12.61 -1.16
N ALA A 57 12.31 -13.30 -1.27
CA ALA A 57 11.04 -12.79 -0.78
C ALA A 57 11.14 -12.41 0.69
N GLY A 58 10.56 -11.26 1.05
CA GLY A 58 10.39 -10.88 2.44
C GLY A 58 9.07 -11.39 2.99
N SER A 59 9.04 -11.60 4.29
CA SER A 59 7.84 -12.02 5.01
C SER A 59 7.78 -11.39 6.40
N ILE A 60 6.63 -11.49 7.03
CA ILE A 60 6.45 -11.12 8.43
C ILE A 60 6.67 -12.38 9.27
N TYR A 61 7.50 -12.24 10.30
CA TYR A 61 7.86 -13.31 11.22
C TYR A 61 7.51 -12.94 12.65
N MET A 62 7.03 -13.92 13.42
CA MET A 62 6.93 -13.84 14.88
C MET A 62 8.21 -14.42 15.51
N ALA A 63 8.82 -13.66 16.41
CA ALA A 63 9.97 -14.12 17.20
C ALA A 63 9.57 -15.24 18.17
N GLY A 64 10.43 -16.24 18.33
CA GLY A 64 10.28 -17.32 19.31
C GLY A 64 10.30 -16.84 20.77
N GLU A 65 9.84 -17.69 21.70
CA GLU A 65 9.73 -17.36 23.15
C GLU A 65 11.09 -16.98 23.77
N ASN A 66 12.19 -17.50 23.22
CA ASN A 66 13.56 -17.21 23.64
C ASN A 66 14.25 -16.13 22.77
N GLY A 67 13.49 -15.32 22.04
CA GLY A 67 14.00 -14.35 21.06
C GLY A 67 14.40 -15.01 19.74
N ARG A 68 15.34 -14.42 18.99
CA ARG A 68 15.78 -14.87 17.65
C ARG A 68 16.45 -16.27 17.58
N ASN A 69 16.49 -17.01 18.69
CA ASN A 69 17.21 -18.29 18.81
C ASN A 69 16.33 -19.54 18.57
N GLU A 70 15.02 -19.38 18.56
CA GLU A 70 14.08 -20.38 18.03
C GLU A 70 13.73 -20.01 16.58
N PRO A 71 13.46 -21.01 15.71
CA PRO A 71 13.11 -20.73 14.32
C PRO A 71 11.88 -19.82 14.31
N PRO A 72 11.95 -18.65 13.65
CA PRO A 72 10.83 -17.73 13.63
C PRO A 72 9.64 -18.37 12.92
N TRP A 73 8.43 -18.07 13.40
CA TRP A 73 7.21 -18.53 12.74
C TRP A 73 6.80 -17.50 11.68
N GLU A 74 6.83 -17.91 10.42
CA GLU A 74 6.34 -17.10 9.31
C GLU A 74 4.82 -16.98 9.38
N THR A 75 4.29 -15.77 9.20
CA THR A 75 2.84 -15.55 9.14
C THR A 75 2.28 -15.89 7.77
N THR A 76 1.04 -16.37 7.70
CA THR A 76 0.32 -16.56 6.44
C THR A 76 0.05 -15.23 5.74
N LYS A 77 0.71 -14.98 4.60
CA LYS A 77 0.46 -13.82 3.73
C LYS A 77 -0.97 -13.83 3.18
N TYR A 78 -1.69 -12.73 3.39
CA TYR A 78 -2.99 -12.47 2.75
C TYR A 78 -2.81 -11.85 1.36
N SER A 79 -2.08 -10.72 1.30
CA SER A 79 -1.83 -10.01 0.04
C SER A 79 -0.57 -9.15 0.15
N GLN A 80 0.03 -8.84 -1.00
CA GLN A 80 1.22 -7.99 -1.07
C GLN A 80 1.16 -7.13 -2.32
N TYR A 81 1.44 -5.83 -2.16
CA TYR A 81 1.63 -4.91 -3.27
C TYR A 81 2.82 -4.01 -3.01
N THR A 82 3.52 -3.65 -4.08
CA THR A 82 4.42 -2.51 -4.04
C THR A 82 3.72 -1.30 -4.63
N VAL A 83 3.69 -0.20 -3.88
CA VAL A 83 3.08 1.07 -4.28
C VAL A 83 4.18 2.09 -4.53
N PHE A 84 4.14 2.74 -5.69
CA PHE A 84 5.09 3.75 -6.11
C PHE A 84 4.41 5.11 -6.24
N ASN A 85 5.14 6.16 -5.84
CA ASN A 85 4.78 7.54 -6.12
C ASN A 85 5.62 8.06 -7.30
N CYS A 86 5.04 8.15 -8.50
CA CYS A 86 5.75 8.36 -9.77
C CYS A 86 5.64 9.79 -10.34
N TRP A 87 5.73 10.81 -9.49
CA TRP A 87 5.65 12.24 -9.88
C TRP A 87 4.26 12.65 -10.43
N ARG A 88 4.08 13.94 -10.78
CA ARG A 88 2.77 14.58 -11.00
C ARG A 88 1.86 13.96 -12.08
N PRO A 89 2.33 13.45 -13.22
CA PRO A 89 1.42 12.92 -14.25
C PRO A 89 0.94 11.48 -13.98
N LEU A 90 1.63 10.73 -13.12
CA LEU A 90 1.28 9.35 -12.73
C LEU A 90 1.37 9.22 -11.20
N PRO A 91 0.40 9.77 -10.47
CA PRO A 91 0.59 9.99 -9.04
C PRO A 91 0.56 8.70 -8.21
N CYS A 92 0.05 7.59 -8.76
CA CYS A 92 0.14 6.28 -8.13
C CYS A 92 0.22 5.17 -9.18
N VAL A 93 1.26 4.35 -9.04
CA VAL A 93 1.44 3.11 -9.80
C VAL A 93 1.75 2.00 -8.80
N TYR A 94 1.20 0.80 -8.97
CA TYR A 94 1.46 -0.33 -8.08
C TYR A 94 1.59 -1.65 -8.82
N MET A 95 2.11 -2.66 -8.15
CA MET A 95 2.21 -4.04 -8.66
C MET A 95 1.91 -5.04 -7.55
N GLU A 96 1.33 -6.19 -7.89
CA GLU A 96 0.98 -7.30 -6.99
C GLU A 96 2.20 -8.10 -6.50
N ASP A 97 3.39 -7.50 -6.47
CA ASP A 97 4.60 -8.22 -6.11
C ASP A 97 5.68 -7.27 -5.56
N ASP A 98 6.80 -7.86 -5.13
CA ASP A 98 7.99 -7.18 -4.68
C ASP A 98 9.00 -6.99 -5.83
N PRO A 99 9.32 -5.74 -6.22
CA PRO A 99 10.24 -5.48 -7.33
C PRO A 99 11.68 -5.93 -7.05
N LEU A 100 12.03 -6.24 -5.79
CA LEU A 100 13.33 -6.79 -5.44
C LEU A 100 13.43 -8.29 -5.72
N CYS A 101 12.29 -8.97 -5.82
CA CYS A 101 12.20 -10.43 -6.01
C CYS A 101 11.70 -10.82 -7.40
N THR A 102 11.22 -9.87 -8.19
CA THR A 102 10.59 -10.12 -9.49
C THR A 102 11.19 -9.24 -10.56
N ARG A 103 11.61 -9.85 -11.68
CA ARG A 103 12.08 -9.11 -12.85
C ARG A 103 10.89 -8.44 -13.53
N MET A 104 10.82 -7.13 -13.45
CA MET A 104 9.83 -6.38 -14.22
C MET A 104 10.34 -6.27 -15.67
N GLY A 105 9.65 -6.93 -16.60
CA GLY A 105 9.92 -6.75 -18.02
C GLY A 105 9.71 -5.30 -18.47
N ARG A 106 10.21 -4.94 -19.66
CA ARG A 106 9.94 -3.63 -20.26
C ARG A 106 8.42 -3.41 -20.41
N TYR A 107 7.96 -2.18 -20.22
CA TYR A 107 6.53 -1.78 -20.20
C TYR A 107 5.68 -2.16 -21.44
N SER A 108 6.30 -2.66 -22.52
CA SER A 108 5.66 -2.96 -23.80
C SER A 108 4.86 -4.28 -23.85
N ASN A 109 5.00 -5.19 -22.87
CA ASN A 109 4.30 -6.48 -22.87
C ASN A 109 3.63 -6.75 -21.51
N GLY A 110 2.35 -6.37 -21.35
CA GLY A 110 1.56 -6.77 -20.17
C GLY A 110 2.19 -6.38 -18.84
N SER A 111 2.57 -5.11 -18.70
CA SER A 111 3.34 -4.61 -17.56
C SER A 111 2.76 -5.06 -16.21
N PRO A 112 3.61 -5.48 -15.25
CA PRO A 112 3.18 -5.77 -13.88
C PRO A 112 2.73 -4.51 -13.13
N LEU A 113 2.96 -3.33 -13.69
CA LEU A 113 2.55 -2.06 -13.12
C LEU A 113 1.10 -1.73 -13.53
N HIS A 114 0.27 -1.51 -12.53
CA HIS A 114 -1.09 -1.04 -12.64
C HIS A 114 -1.15 0.44 -12.31
N LEU A 115 -1.86 1.19 -13.14
CA LEU A 115 -2.28 2.55 -12.81
C LEU A 115 -3.42 2.48 -11.80
N MET A 116 -3.49 3.44 -10.90
CA MET A 116 -4.63 3.57 -9.99
C MET A 116 -5.93 3.66 -10.79
N SER A 117 -6.81 2.70 -10.55
CA SER A 117 -8.11 2.55 -11.18
C SER A 117 -9.11 2.07 -10.15
N PHE A 118 -10.39 2.34 -10.42
CA PHE A 118 -11.48 2.03 -9.50
C PHE A 118 -12.51 1.15 -10.19
N GLU A 119 -13.25 0.38 -9.38
CA GLU A 119 -14.49 -0.24 -9.83
C GLU A 119 -15.47 0.82 -10.33
N GLU A 120 -16.42 0.39 -11.17
CA GLU A 120 -17.45 1.29 -11.67
C GLU A 120 -18.23 1.90 -10.48
N PRO A 121 -18.34 3.24 -10.40
CA PRO A 121 -19.06 3.87 -9.31
C PRO A 121 -20.50 3.36 -9.20
N ASP A 122 -20.85 2.85 -8.02
CA ASP A 122 -22.20 2.40 -7.72
C ASP A 122 -22.95 3.41 -6.83
N ILE A 123 -24.18 3.06 -6.45
CA ILE A 123 -25.02 3.89 -5.60
C ILE A 123 -24.59 3.91 -4.13
N THR A 124 -23.66 3.04 -3.72
CA THR A 124 -23.20 2.97 -2.33
C THR A 124 -22.32 4.16 -1.97
N GLY A 125 -21.69 4.79 -2.97
CA GLY A 125 -20.75 5.89 -2.77
C GLY A 125 -19.41 5.45 -2.15
N ILE A 126 -19.16 4.16 -2.01
CA ILE A 126 -17.84 3.63 -1.63
C ILE A 126 -17.01 3.48 -2.90
N THR A 127 -15.78 3.98 -2.86
CA THR A 127 -14.81 3.79 -3.96
C THR A 127 -13.98 2.56 -3.70
N HIS A 128 -13.91 1.61 -4.63
CA HIS A 128 -13.02 0.45 -4.52
C HIS A 128 -11.83 0.57 -5.46
N ILE A 129 -10.61 0.60 -4.89
CA ILE A 129 -9.37 0.47 -5.67
C ILE A 129 -9.27 -0.98 -6.13
N THR A 130 -9.02 -1.18 -7.43
CA THR A 130 -8.90 -2.54 -7.99
C THR A 130 -7.82 -2.61 -9.06
N THR A 131 -7.43 -3.82 -9.41
CA THR A 131 -6.54 -4.07 -10.54
C THR A 131 -7.38 -4.08 -11.82
N ALA A 132 -7.05 -3.19 -12.76
CA ALA A 132 -7.77 -3.04 -14.03
C ALA A 132 -9.25 -2.62 -13.88
N GLY A 133 -9.51 -1.62 -13.04
CA GLY A 133 -10.83 -1.02 -12.88
C GLY A 133 -11.32 -0.33 -14.16
N SER A 134 -12.65 -0.30 -14.34
CA SER A 134 -13.30 0.38 -15.47
C SER A 134 -13.35 1.90 -15.31
N SER A 135 -13.17 2.40 -14.09
CA SER A 135 -13.25 3.83 -13.78
C SER A 135 -11.88 4.44 -13.48
N GLN A 136 -11.71 5.68 -13.93
CA GLN A 136 -10.58 6.55 -13.64
C GLN A 136 -10.98 7.67 -12.67
N VAL A 137 -12.18 7.63 -12.11
CA VAL A 137 -12.65 8.57 -11.10
C VAL A 137 -13.29 7.84 -9.94
N VAL A 138 -13.19 8.44 -8.75
CA VAL A 138 -13.72 7.87 -7.52
C VAL A 138 -15.25 7.85 -7.49
N ALA A 139 -15.80 6.94 -6.69
CA ALA A 139 -17.23 6.92 -6.42
C ALA A 139 -17.61 8.04 -5.44
N GLY A 140 -18.58 8.83 -5.88
CA GLY A 140 -19.20 9.87 -5.08
C GLY A 140 -18.52 11.23 -5.10
N ARG A 141 -19.26 12.23 -4.59
CA ARG A 141 -18.85 13.63 -4.51
C ARG A 141 -18.24 13.96 -3.14
N GLU A 142 -17.31 14.92 -3.18
CA GLU A 142 -16.69 15.56 -2.00
C GLU A 142 -15.99 14.61 -0.99
N PRO A 143 -15.20 13.61 -1.41
CA PRO A 143 -14.49 12.74 -0.48
C PRO A 143 -13.46 13.50 0.36
N THR A 144 -13.47 13.29 1.69
CA THR A 144 -12.59 13.98 2.65
C THR A 144 -11.14 13.48 2.59
N TRP A 145 -10.91 12.27 2.09
CA TRP A 145 -9.58 11.70 1.89
C TRP A 145 -8.88 12.21 0.63
N ILE A 146 -9.57 12.89 -0.29
CA ILE A 146 -8.95 13.61 -1.44
C ILE A 146 -8.65 15.07 -1.04
N PRO A 147 -7.46 15.62 -1.33
CA PRO A 147 -6.37 15.03 -2.11
C PRO A 147 -5.30 14.31 -1.26
N SER A 148 -5.59 14.04 0.02
CA SER A 148 -4.57 13.63 0.99
C SER A 148 -4.08 12.18 0.87
N LEU A 149 -4.93 11.26 0.41
CA LEU A 149 -4.58 9.86 0.13
C LEU A 149 -4.66 9.55 -1.36
N VAL A 150 -5.73 10.00 -2.01
CA VAL A 150 -5.92 9.83 -3.44
C VAL A 150 -5.79 11.20 -4.11
N PRO A 151 -5.01 11.31 -5.18
CA PRO A 151 -4.80 12.56 -5.91
C PRO A 151 -6.08 13.21 -6.42
N GLU A 152 -6.07 14.55 -6.47
CA GLU A 152 -7.20 15.37 -6.93
C GLU A 152 -7.67 15.02 -8.36
N ILE A 153 -6.77 14.54 -9.22
CA ILE A 153 -7.09 14.19 -10.62
C ILE A 153 -8.13 13.07 -10.74
N PHE A 154 -8.29 12.25 -9.71
CA PHE A 154 -9.26 11.15 -9.68
C PHE A 154 -10.63 11.60 -9.15
N ARG A 155 -10.81 12.88 -8.80
CA ARG A 155 -12.09 13.38 -8.28
C ARG A 155 -13.20 13.20 -9.32
N ASN A 156 -14.36 12.73 -8.86
CA ASN A 156 -15.55 12.63 -9.69
C ASN A 156 -16.06 14.02 -10.12
N PRO A 157 -16.12 14.33 -11.43
CA PRO A 157 -16.62 15.62 -11.90
C PRO A 157 -18.15 15.71 -11.90
N ASP A 158 -18.87 14.58 -11.80
CA ASP A 158 -20.33 14.57 -11.82
C ASP A 158 -20.90 15.13 -10.51
N ARG A 159 -21.63 16.24 -10.62
CA ARG A 159 -22.30 16.90 -9.49
C ARG A 159 -23.47 16.09 -8.92
N ASN A 160 -24.00 15.14 -9.70
CA ASN A 160 -25.09 14.26 -9.32
C ASN A 160 -24.60 12.93 -8.74
N ALA A 161 -23.29 12.71 -8.66
CA ALA A 161 -22.74 11.54 -8.00
C ALA A 161 -23.24 11.45 -6.54
N PRO A 162 -23.44 10.23 -6.01
CA PRO A 162 -23.82 10.05 -4.60
C PRO A 162 -22.80 10.71 -3.67
N VAL A 163 -23.18 10.99 -2.43
CA VAL A 163 -22.18 11.45 -1.44
C VAL A 163 -21.17 10.33 -1.22
N SER A 164 -19.88 10.66 -1.17
CA SER A 164 -18.87 9.64 -0.87
C SER A 164 -19.16 8.99 0.49
N ARG A 165 -18.84 7.71 0.61
CA ARG A 165 -18.98 6.92 1.83
C ARG A 165 -17.66 6.34 2.31
N GLY A 166 -16.64 6.41 1.47
CA GLY A 166 -15.28 6.02 1.82
C GLY A 166 -14.51 5.42 0.65
N LEU A 167 -13.37 4.84 1.00
CA LEU A 167 -12.41 4.14 0.14
C LEU A 167 -12.21 2.72 0.66
N GLY A 168 -12.32 1.75 -0.22
CA GLY A 168 -12.11 0.32 -0.02
C GLY A 168 -11.35 -0.31 -1.19
N GLY A 169 -11.43 -1.63 -1.32
CA GLY A 169 -10.68 -2.41 -2.29
C GLY A 169 -9.28 -2.78 -1.78
N LEU A 170 -8.29 -2.80 -2.66
CA LEU A 170 -6.93 -3.28 -2.39
C LEU A 170 -6.28 -2.64 -1.14
N LEU A 171 -6.35 -3.33 0.00
CA LEU A 171 -5.86 -2.84 1.29
C LEU A 171 -4.37 -2.50 1.28
N PRO A 172 -3.48 -3.33 0.70
CA PRO A 172 -2.06 -2.99 0.61
C PRO A 172 -1.81 -1.69 -0.14
N VAL A 173 -2.61 -1.38 -1.18
CA VAL A 173 -2.49 -0.15 -1.96
C VAL A 173 -2.90 1.06 -1.12
N ILE A 174 -4.00 0.95 -0.37
CA ILE A 174 -4.47 2.02 0.55
C ILE A 174 -3.42 2.30 1.63
N ILE A 175 -2.87 1.26 2.26
CA ILE A 175 -1.81 1.37 3.27
C ILE A 175 -0.55 2.00 2.66
N GLY A 176 -0.18 1.60 1.44
CA GLY A 176 0.96 2.17 0.72
C GLY A 176 0.78 3.66 0.43
N GLN A 177 -0.43 4.10 0.06
CA GLN A 177 -0.74 5.53 -0.07
C GLN A 177 -0.55 6.29 1.24
N MET A 178 -1.05 5.74 2.35
CA MET A 178 -0.86 6.34 3.68
C MET A 178 0.63 6.49 4.00
N ALA A 179 1.42 5.42 3.82
CA ALA A 179 2.86 5.41 4.06
C ALA A 179 3.60 6.46 3.18
N LEU A 180 3.23 6.54 1.90
CA LEU A 180 3.84 7.45 0.93
C LEU A 180 3.51 8.92 1.17
N THR A 181 2.60 9.25 2.09
CA THR A 181 2.42 10.62 2.55
C THR A 181 3.63 11.15 3.34
N GLN A 182 4.51 10.28 3.85
CA GLN A 182 5.64 10.65 4.72
C GLN A 182 6.99 10.41 4.06
N PRO A 183 8.02 11.22 4.32
CA PRO A 183 9.34 11.07 3.70
C PRO A 183 10.01 9.70 3.98
N PRO A 184 11.06 9.34 3.21
CA PRO A 184 11.83 8.12 3.45
C PRO A 184 12.25 7.97 4.92
N GLY A 185 12.19 6.74 5.46
CA GLY A 185 12.50 6.45 6.86
C GLY A 185 11.42 6.86 7.88
N HIS A 186 10.28 7.39 7.43
CA HIS A 186 9.18 7.84 8.28
C HIS A 186 7.81 7.32 7.81
N THR A 187 7.79 6.25 7.01
CA THR A 187 6.58 5.62 6.45
C THR A 187 5.68 4.99 7.53
N ASP A 188 6.21 4.77 8.73
CA ASP A 188 5.54 4.23 9.92
C ASP A 188 4.70 5.28 10.67
N ARG A 189 5.00 6.57 10.51
CA ARG A 189 4.35 7.66 11.26
C ARG A 189 2.82 7.70 11.14
N PRO A 190 2.19 7.49 9.97
CA PRO A 190 0.73 7.53 9.87
C PRO A 190 0.05 6.52 10.80
N PHE A 191 0.71 5.39 11.03
CA PHE A 191 0.24 4.29 11.86
C PHE A 191 0.63 4.52 13.33
N ALA A 192 1.89 4.83 13.60
CA ALA A 192 2.40 5.08 14.96
C ALA A 192 1.69 6.27 15.65
N PHE A 193 1.28 7.29 14.89
CA PHE A 193 0.56 8.46 15.41
C PHE A 193 -0.96 8.40 15.20
N GLN A 194 -1.51 7.25 14.82
CA GLN A 194 -2.96 7.01 14.68
C GLN A 194 -3.66 8.04 13.77
N TRP A 195 -3.06 8.36 12.62
CA TRP A 195 -3.70 9.22 11.62
C TRP A 195 -4.79 8.48 10.86
N TRP A 196 -4.61 7.16 10.69
CA TRP A 196 -5.69 6.25 10.37
C TRP A 196 -6.16 5.60 11.68
N HIS A 197 -7.40 5.89 12.08
CA HIS A 197 -7.96 5.40 13.34
C HIS A 197 -9.47 5.29 13.23
N ARG A 198 -10.02 4.15 13.65
CA ARG A 198 -11.44 3.78 13.55
C ARG A 198 -12.00 3.91 12.14
N GLY A 199 -11.17 3.59 11.16
CA GLY A 199 -11.49 3.76 9.74
C GLY A 199 -11.43 5.20 9.26
N HIS A 200 -11.17 6.21 10.09
CA HIS A 200 -11.09 7.60 9.64
C HIS A 200 -9.66 8.00 9.32
N TRP A 201 -9.45 8.62 8.16
CA TRP A 201 -8.18 9.23 7.80
C TRP A 201 -8.15 10.70 8.21
N ARG A 202 -7.16 11.06 9.03
CA ARG A 202 -6.94 12.42 9.50
C ARG A 202 -5.82 13.06 8.72
N ARG A 203 -6.18 13.92 7.76
CA ARG A 203 -5.24 14.80 7.09
C ARG A 203 -4.50 15.66 8.11
N ARG A 204 -3.17 15.65 8.07
CA ARG A 204 -2.31 16.56 8.83
C ARG A 204 -1.53 17.44 7.86
N ASP A 205 -1.76 18.75 7.93
CA ASP A 205 -0.99 19.78 7.22
C ASP A 205 0.26 20.21 8.02
N LEU A 206 1.01 19.26 8.59
CA LEU A 206 2.15 19.56 9.47
C LEU A 206 3.44 19.93 8.71
N GLY A 207 3.37 20.22 7.40
CA GLY A 207 4.54 20.46 6.56
C GLY A 207 5.46 19.23 6.36
N THR A 208 5.16 18.10 7.01
CA THR A 208 5.86 16.81 6.86
C THR A 208 5.27 15.93 5.76
N THR A 209 4.09 16.29 5.25
CA THR A 209 3.38 15.54 4.20
C THR A 209 4.02 15.85 2.86
N VAL A 210 4.56 14.83 2.20
CA VAL A 210 5.23 14.98 0.90
C VAL A 210 4.16 15.18 -0.17
N SER A 211 3.84 16.44 -0.45
CA SER A 211 2.91 16.81 -1.54
C SER A 211 3.54 16.67 -2.92
N HIS A 212 4.88 16.67 -2.99
CA HIS A 212 5.67 16.69 -4.21
C HIS A 212 6.97 15.92 -4.00
N PRO A 213 6.96 14.58 -4.11
CA PRO A 213 8.20 13.83 -4.02
C PRO A 213 9.10 14.22 -5.19
N LEU A 214 10.34 14.59 -4.86
CA LEU A 214 11.38 14.90 -5.84
C LEU A 214 12.02 13.63 -6.42
N GLU A 215 11.79 12.48 -5.77
CA GLU A 215 12.39 11.19 -6.10
C GLU A 215 11.30 10.12 -6.17
N ILE A 216 11.40 9.22 -7.15
CA ILE A 216 10.56 8.02 -7.18
C ILE A 216 10.97 7.11 -6.04
N ARG A 217 9.96 6.64 -5.32
CA ARG A 217 10.14 5.63 -4.30
C ARG A 217 8.93 4.72 -4.23
N GLY A 218 9.19 3.50 -3.77
CA GLY A 218 8.18 2.49 -3.53
C GLY A 218 8.10 2.12 -2.05
N VAL A 219 6.95 1.61 -1.65
CA VAL A 219 6.78 0.89 -0.37
C VAL A 219 6.19 -0.48 -0.71
N VAL A 220 6.89 -1.53 -0.30
CA VAL A 220 6.33 -2.89 -0.29
C VAL A 220 5.40 -2.98 0.92
N VAL A 221 4.15 -3.31 0.70
CA VAL A 221 3.16 -3.52 1.75
C VAL A 221 2.78 -4.99 1.74
N HIS A 222 3.09 -5.66 2.84
CA HIS A 222 2.74 -7.06 3.08
C HIS A 222 1.65 -7.11 4.15
N VAL A 223 0.50 -7.66 3.79
CA VAL A 223 -0.61 -7.90 4.71
C VAL A 223 -0.65 -9.40 5.00
N ALA A 224 -0.61 -9.75 6.28
CA ALA A 224 -0.63 -11.13 6.74
C ALA A 224 -1.75 -11.36 7.75
N LEU A 225 -2.13 -12.63 7.91
CA LEU A 225 -3.02 -13.07 8.98
C LEU A 225 -2.26 -13.08 10.31
N ASP A 226 -2.95 -12.67 11.36
CA ASP A 226 -2.46 -12.64 12.74
C ASP A 226 -2.79 -13.95 13.46
N GLU A 227 -2.45 -15.09 12.85
CA GLU A 227 -2.91 -16.41 13.28
C GLU A 227 -2.32 -16.85 14.63
N PHE A 228 -1.17 -16.33 15.04
CA PHE A 228 -0.53 -16.68 16.31
C PHE A 228 -1.11 -15.95 17.53
N GLU A 229 -1.80 -14.81 17.34
CA GLU A 229 -2.43 -14.04 18.44
C GLU A 229 -3.94 -13.82 18.25
N ASN A 230 -4.51 -14.11 17.08
CA ASN A 230 -5.91 -13.88 16.74
C ASN A 230 -6.41 -14.83 15.63
N GLU A 231 -6.25 -16.14 15.82
CA GLU A 231 -6.64 -17.19 14.85
C GLU A 231 -8.12 -17.07 14.39
N GLU A 232 -9.05 -16.82 15.31
CA GLU A 232 -10.48 -16.77 14.98
C GLU A 232 -10.90 -15.46 14.28
N GLY A 233 -10.22 -14.34 14.58
CA GLY A 233 -10.60 -13.01 14.07
C GLY A 233 -9.79 -12.54 12.87
N SER A 234 -8.60 -13.09 12.65
CA SER A 234 -7.71 -12.73 11.55
C SER A 234 -7.73 -13.78 10.44
N THR A 235 -8.89 -13.89 9.79
CA THR A 235 -9.09 -14.83 8.69
C THR A 235 -9.03 -14.14 7.34
N LYS A 236 -8.82 -14.93 6.28
CA LYS A 236 -8.91 -14.45 4.89
C LYS A 236 -10.29 -13.80 4.61
N GLU A 237 -11.37 -14.44 5.03
CA GLU A 237 -12.74 -13.94 4.85
C GLU A 237 -12.95 -12.61 5.58
N SER A 238 -12.40 -12.46 6.79
CA SER A 238 -12.46 -11.19 7.54
C SER A 238 -11.78 -10.04 6.79
N LEU A 239 -10.63 -10.30 6.15
CA LEU A 239 -9.94 -9.30 5.34
C LEU A 239 -10.66 -9.02 4.01
N GLU A 240 -11.19 -10.05 3.33
CA GLU A 240 -11.99 -9.88 2.12
C GLU A 240 -13.24 -9.01 2.40
N ASN A 241 -13.93 -9.25 3.52
CA ASN A 241 -15.06 -8.44 3.96
C ASN A 241 -14.65 -7.01 4.33
N PHE A 242 -13.44 -6.84 4.90
CA PHE A 242 -12.91 -5.52 5.22
C PHE A 242 -12.60 -4.71 3.97
N GLU A 243 -11.98 -5.32 2.95
CA GLU A 243 -11.70 -4.72 1.64
C GLU A 243 -12.97 -4.43 0.84
N ALA A 244 -14.00 -5.28 0.94
CA ALA A 244 -15.30 -5.03 0.33
C ALA A 244 -16.04 -3.83 0.97
N GLY A 245 -15.69 -3.46 2.20
CA GLY A 245 -16.21 -2.30 2.91
C GLY A 245 -15.40 -1.02 2.70
N ALA A 246 -15.73 0.02 3.48
CA ALA A 246 -14.94 1.24 3.55
C ALA A 246 -13.81 1.09 4.58
N VAL A 247 -12.61 0.77 4.09
CA VAL A 247 -11.34 0.76 4.85
C VAL A 247 -11.02 2.15 5.40
N VAL A 248 -11.21 3.18 4.57
CA VAL A 248 -11.23 4.58 4.98
C VAL A 248 -12.64 5.11 4.83
N ARG A 249 -13.24 5.59 5.92
CA ARG A 249 -14.60 6.11 6.00
C ARG A 249 -14.60 7.62 5.82
N GLU A 250 -15.68 8.15 5.27
CA GLU A 250 -15.93 9.58 5.33
C GLU A 250 -16.11 10.08 6.76
N ASN A 251 -15.70 11.33 6.99
CA ASN A 251 -15.86 12.02 8.27
C ASN A 251 -17.24 12.66 8.43
#